data_AF-A0A9E0KW76-F1
#
_entry.id   AF-A0A9E0KW76-F1
#
_cell.length_a   1.000
_cell.length_b   1.000
_cell.length_c   1.000
_cell.angle_alpha   90.00
_cell.angle_beta   90.00
_cell.angle_gamma   90.00
#
_symmetry.space_group_name_H-M   'P 1'
#
loop_
_entity.id
_entity.type
_entity.pdbx_description
1 polymer ?
#
loop_
_entity_poly.entity_id
_entity_poly.type
_entity_poly.pdbx_seq_one_letter_code
_entity_poly.pdbx_strand_id
1 'polypeptide(L)' 'MALPHMRHIIAIASGKGGVGKSTTAVNLAVTFAKKGFRIGLLDADIYGPSIPRMTSTMGRP' A
#
# COMPACT_ATOMS: atom_id res chain seq x y z
N MET A 1 -3.74 -8.97 -19.30
CA MET A 1 -2.70 -8.24 -18.53
C MET A 1 -3.36 -7.69 -17.27
N ALA A 2 -2.86 -7.98 -16.08
CA ALA A 2 -3.67 -7.99 -14.85
C ALA A 2 -4.25 -6.63 -14.39
N LEU A 3 -3.81 -5.48 -14.92
CA LEU A 3 -4.28 -4.14 -14.52
C LEU A 3 -4.27 -3.16 -15.71
N PRO A 4 -5.14 -3.32 -16.72
CA PRO A 4 -5.06 -2.58 -17.99
C PRO A 4 -5.33 -1.07 -17.86
N HIS A 5 -5.87 -0.61 -16.73
CA HIS A 5 -6.20 0.80 -16.47
C HIS A 5 -5.23 1.49 -15.50
N MET A 6 -4.20 0.79 -15.01
CA MET A 6 -3.19 1.39 -14.12
C MET A 6 -2.04 1.99 -14.94
N ARG A 7 -1.84 3.31 -14.82
CA ARG A 7 -0.73 4.01 -15.50
C ARG A 7 0.63 3.72 -14.88
N HIS A 8 0.66 3.49 -13.56
CA HIS A 8 1.89 3.27 -12.80
C HIS A 8 1.66 2.19 -11.74
N ILE A 9 2.66 1.33 -11.55
CA ILE A 9 2.70 0.32 -10.50
C ILE A 9 4.01 0.50 -9.75
N ILE A 10 3.93 0.67 -8.43
CA ILE A 10 5.09 0.85 -7.56
C ILE A 10 5.13 -0.33 -6.59
N ALA A 11 6.15 -1.19 -6.72
CA ALA A 11 6.39 -2.28 -5.79
C ALA A 11 7.29 -1.80 -4.64
N ILE A 12 6.88 -2.06 -3.41
CA ILE A 12 7.65 -1.74 -2.20
C ILE A 12 7.96 -3.04 -1.48
N ALA A 13 9.25 -3.37 -1.37
CA ALA A 13 9.75 -4.61 -0.79
C ALA A 13 10.82 -4.32 0.28
N SER A 14 11.09 -5.31 1.15
CA SER A 14 12.16 -5.26 2.14
C SER A 14 12.80 -6.62 2.36
N GLY A 15 14.11 -6.65 2.59
CA GLY A 15 14.85 -7.89 2.87
C GLY A 15 14.70 -8.42 4.31
N LYS A 16 14.09 -7.65 5.21
CA LYS A 16 13.90 -8.00 6.63
C LYS A 16 12.60 -7.41 7.18
N GLY A 17 12.02 -8.05 8.19
CA GLY A 17 10.91 -7.50 8.96
C GLY A 17 11.31 -6.27 9.79
N GLY A 18 10.36 -5.36 10.03
CA GLY A 18 10.55 -4.21 10.91
C GLY A 18 11.26 -3.00 10.31
N VAL A 19 11.65 -3.01 9.02
CA VAL A 19 12.36 -1.89 8.38
C VAL A 19 11.44 -0.73 7.94
N GLY A 20 10.15 -0.80 8.23
CA GLY A 20 9.19 0.25 7.89
C GLY A 20 8.56 0.18 6.48
N LYS A 21 8.64 -0.98 5.79
CA LYS A 21 8.04 -1.19 4.46
C LYS A 21 6.59 -0.68 4.37
N SER A 22 5.71 -1.13 5.27
CA SER A 22 4.29 -0.77 5.26
C SER A 22 4.05 0.69 5.61
N THR A 23 4.87 1.26 6.51
CA THR A 23 4.85 2.69 6.83
C THR A 23 5.15 3.54 5.61
N THR A 24 6.18 3.18 4.85
CA THR A 24 6.53 3.88 3.61
C THR A 24 5.42 3.73 2.57
N ALA A 25 4.85 2.53 2.41
CA ALA A 25 3.77 2.28 1.46
C ALA A 25 2.51 3.11 1.75
N VAL A 26 2.06 3.13 3.00
CA VAL A 26 0.88 3.91 3.42
C VAL A 26 1.12 5.41 3.23
N ASN A 27 2.27 5.93 3.68
CA ASN A 27 2.56 7.37 3.54
C ASN A 27 2.70 7.81 2.08
N LEU A 28 3.26 6.96 1.21
CA LEU A 28 3.34 7.24 -0.22
C LEU A 28 1.92 7.30 -0.82
N ALA A 29 1.07 6.33 -0.50
CA ALA A 29 -0.31 6.31 -0.97
C ALA A 29 -1.11 7.54 -0.50
N VAL A 30 -1.01 7.89 0.80
CA VAL A 30 -1.65 9.09 1.37
C VAL A 30 -1.14 10.36 0.69
N THR A 31 0.17 10.46 0.45
CA THR A 31 0.76 11.63 -0.21
C THR A 31 0.25 11.78 -1.64
N PHE A 32 0.17 10.70 -2.41
CA PHE A 32 -0.39 10.75 -3.76
C PHE A 32 -1.88 11.06 -3.77
N ALA A 33 -2.65 10.47 -2.84
CA ALA A 33 -4.07 10.82 -2.67
C ALA A 33 -4.24 12.32 -2.38
N LYS A 34 -3.44 12.88 -1.45
CA LYS A 34 -3.45 14.33 -1.12
C LYS A 34 -3.05 15.22 -2.31
N LYS A 35 -2.26 14.71 -3.24
CA LYS A 35 -1.91 15.38 -4.50
C LYS A 35 -2.96 15.23 -5.61
N GLY A 36 -4.09 14.57 -5.35
CA GLY A 36 -5.19 14.40 -6.29
C GLY A 36 -5.09 13.20 -7.22
N PHE A 37 -4.14 12.28 -6.98
CA PHE A 37 -4.04 11.06 -7.78
C PHE A 37 -5.05 10.00 -7.31
N ARG A 38 -5.64 9.30 -8.27
CA ARG A 38 -6.37 8.06 -7.99
C ARG A 38 -5.36 6.97 -7.66
N ILE A 39 -5.41 6.46 -6.43
CA ILE A 39 -4.45 5.49 -5.89
C ILE A 39 -5.16 4.23 -5.43
N GLY A 40 -4.50 3.09 -5.63
CA GLY A 40 -4.82 1.83 -4.96
C GLY A 40 -3.64 1.41 -4.10
N LEU A 41 -3.89 0.83 -2.94
CA LEU A 41 -2.88 0.27 -2.07
C LEU A 41 -3.21 -1.21 -1.82
N LEU A 42 -2.31 -2.09 -2.24
CA LEU A 42 -2.47 -3.54 -2.12
C LEU A 42 -1.44 -4.07 -1.12
N ASP A 43 -1.90 -4.74 -0.07
CA ASP A 43 -1.02 -5.47 0.85
C ASP A 43 -0.81 -6.90 0.34
N ALA A 44 0.41 -7.23 -0.04
CA ALA A 44 0.81 -8.59 -0.42
C ALA A 44 1.70 -9.24 0.66
N ASP A 45 1.77 -8.64 1.86
CA ASP A 45 2.58 -9.15 2.96
C ASP A 45 1.84 -10.28 3.69
N ILE A 46 2.42 -11.48 3.67
CA ILE A 46 1.85 -12.70 4.28
C ILE A 46 2.04 -12.70 5.80
N TYR A 47 3.05 -11.99 6.32
CA TYR A 47 3.45 -12.07 7.73
C TYR A 47 2.68 -11.10 8.66
N GLY A 48 1.78 -10.28 8.11
CA GLY A 48 0.82 -9.55 8.93
C GLY A 48 0.08 -8.47 8.13
N PRO A 49 -1.26 -8.39 8.22
CA PRO A 49 -2.06 -7.35 7.57
C PRO A 49 -1.84 -6.01 8.28
N SER A 50 -0.73 -5.37 7.95
CA SER A 50 -0.28 -4.12 8.54
C SER A 50 -1.05 -2.93 7.96
N ILE A 51 -1.35 -2.98 6.66
CA ILE A 51 -1.99 -1.86 5.98
C ILE A 51 -3.43 -1.62 6.47
N PRO A 52 -4.34 -2.62 6.55
CA PRO A 52 -5.72 -2.38 7.01
C PRO A 52 -5.80 -1.82 8.43
N ARG A 53 -4.83 -2.17 9.29
CA ARG A 53 -4.70 -1.59 10.63
C ARG A 53 -4.26 -0.13 10.56
N MET A 54 -3.26 0.19 9.73
CA MET A 54 -2.73 1.56 9.58
C MET A 54 -3.72 2.52 8.91
N THR A 55 -4.63 2.00 8.08
CA THR A 55 -5.67 2.80 7.39
C THR A 55 -7.02 2.77 8.10
N SER A 56 -7.13 2.12 9.27
CA SER A 56 -8.41 1.94 9.99
C SER A 56 -9.52 1.31 9.12
N THR A 57 -9.13 0.39 8.23
CA THR A 57 -10.03 -0.35 7.33
C THR A 57 -10.13 -1.84 7.68
N MET A 58 -9.62 -2.25 8.84
CA MET A 58 -9.77 -3.62 9.32
C MET A 58 -11.26 -4.03 9.35
N GLY A 59 -11.60 -5.13 8.67
CA GLY A 59 -12.98 -5.63 8.59
C GLY A 59 -13.91 -4.84 7.65
N ARG A 60 -13.40 -3.85 6.92
CA ARG A 60 -14.15 -3.14 5.87
C ARG A 60 -13.79 -3.75 4.51
N PRO A 61 -14.79 -4.06 3.65
CA PRO A 61 -14.55 -4.57 2.30
C PRO A 61 -13.82 -3.53 1.43
#